data_AF-A0A7X5N5T2-F1
#
_entry.id   AF-A0A7X5N5T2-F1
#
_cell.length_a   1.000
_cell.length_b   1.000
_cell.length_c   1.000
_cell.angle_alpha   90.00
_cell.angle_beta   90.00
_cell.angle_gamma   90.00
#
_symmetry.space_group_name_H-M   'P 1'
#
loop_
_entity.id
_entity.type
_entity.pdbx_description
1 polymer ?
#
loop_
_entity_poly.entity_id
_entity_poly.type
_entity_poly.pdbx_seq_one_letter_code
_entity_poly.pdbx_strand_id
1 'polypeptide(L)'
;TIRELVDILRANYCGNVGLEYMHIADVEERRFLQDRMEGKDKAIEFTADGKKAILNKVIEAEQWEKFLGRKYVGTKRFGLDGGESMIPA
;
A
#
# COMPACT_ATOMS: atom_id res chain seq x y z
N THR A 1 -16.68 -23.72 -5.35
CA THR A 1 -15.82 -24.85 -5.76
C THR A 1 -14.43 -24.72 -5.14
N ILE A 2 -13.60 -25.76 -5.14
CA ILE A 2 -12.21 -25.65 -4.63
C ILE A 2 -11.41 -24.55 -5.36
N ARG A 3 -11.67 -24.36 -6.66
CA ARG A 3 -11.03 -23.30 -7.45
C ARG A 3 -11.37 -21.91 -6.92
N GLU A 4 -12.65 -21.65 -6.67
CA GLU A 4 -13.11 -20.38 -6.08
C GLU A 4 -12.48 -20.12 -4.70
N LEU A 5 -12.32 -21.15 -3.88
CA LEU A 5 -11.65 -21.01 -2.57
C LEU A 5 -10.18 -20.58 -2.75
N VAL A 6 -9.46 -21.24 -3.66
CA VAL A 6 -8.06 -20.89 -3.96
C VAL A 6 -7.95 -19.46 -4.49
N ASP A 7 -8.87 -19.05 -5.36
CA ASP A 7 -8.89 -17.69 -5.91
C ASP A 7 -9.10 -16.63 -4.82
N ILE A 8 -10.02 -16.88 -3.87
CA ILE A 8 -10.24 -16.00 -2.71
C ILE A 8 -8.99 -15.91 -1.84
N LEU A 9 -8.36 -17.05 -1.51
CA LEU A 9 -7.17 -17.06 -0.67
C LEU A 9 -5.98 -16.35 -1.35
N ARG A 10 -5.80 -16.52 -2.66
CA ARG A 10 -4.77 -15.79 -3.42
C ARG A 10 -5.04 -14.30 -3.47
N ALA A 11 -6.29 -13.88 -3.61
CA ALA A 11 -6.65 -12.47 -3.55
C ALA A 11 -6.36 -11.84 -2.18
N ASN A 12 -6.62 -12.57 -1.09
CA ASN A 12 -6.39 -12.07 0.28
C ASN A 12 -4.90 -12.06 0.66
N TYR A 13 -4.11 -13.07 0.24
CA TYR A 13 -2.77 -13.31 0.78
C TYR A 13 -1.61 -13.13 -0.21
N CYS A 14 -1.90 -13.02 -1.51
CA CYS A 14 -0.87 -12.93 -2.56
C CYS A 14 -1.06 -11.69 -3.45
N GLY A 15 -1.76 -10.67 -2.94
CA GLY A 15 -1.94 -9.40 -3.63
C GLY A 15 -0.76 -8.44 -3.43
N ASN A 16 -1.03 -7.13 -3.55
CA ASN A 16 -0.02 -6.08 -3.39
C ASN A 16 0.40 -5.85 -1.93
N VAL A 17 -0.35 -6.39 -0.97
CA VAL A 17 -0.09 -6.26 0.47
C VAL A 17 0.06 -7.67 1.06
N GLY A 18 1.21 -7.94 1.67
CA GLY A 18 1.47 -9.17 2.42
C GLY A 18 1.19 -8.96 3.90
N LEU A 19 0.52 -9.92 4.53
CA LEU A 19 0.14 -9.87 5.93
C LEU A 19 0.86 -10.97 6.70
N GLU A 20 1.72 -10.56 7.64
CA GLU A 20 2.43 -11.49 8.52
C GLU A 20 1.87 -11.37 9.94
N TYR A 21 1.01 -12.32 10.32
CA TYR A 21 0.36 -12.32 11.64
C TYR A 21 0.32 -13.69 12.31
N MET A 22 0.68 -14.76 11.59
CA MET A 22 0.62 -16.13 12.11
C MET A 22 1.61 -16.42 13.26
N HIS A 23 2.60 -15.54 13.46
CA HIS A 23 3.54 -15.60 14.56
C HIS A 23 2.96 -15.12 15.90
N ILE A 24 1.77 -14.49 15.88
CA ILE A 24 1.06 -14.06 17.10
C ILE A 24 0.54 -15.30 17.83
N ALA A 25 0.87 -15.43 19.11
CA ALA A 25 0.47 -16.59 19.92
C ALA A 25 -1.03 -16.56 20.26
N ASP A 26 -1.55 -15.37 20.55
CA ASP A 26 -2.96 -15.15 20.88
C ASP A 26 -3.87 -15.54 19.69
N VAL A 27 -4.88 -16.35 19.98
CA VAL A 27 -5.83 -16.83 18.96
C VAL A 27 -6.86 -15.77 18.61
N GLU A 28 -7.30 -14.98 19.60
CA GLU A 28 -8.28 -13.91 19.40
C GLU A 28 -7.70 -12.79 18.55
N GLU A 29 -6.44 -12.40 18.79
CA GLU A 29 -5.75 -11.41 17.95
C GLU A 29 -5.61 -11.88 16.49
N ARG A 30 -5.25 -13.15 16.28
CA ARG A 30 -5.17 -13.72 14.91
C ARG A 30 -6.52 -13.74 14.22
N ARG A 31 -7.58 -14.15 14.93
CA ARG A 31 -8.95 -14.16 14.39
C ARG A 31 -9.44 -12.75 14.07
N PHE A 32 -9.15 -11.79 14.94
CA PHE A 32 -9.48 -10.39 14.69
C PHE A 32 -8.89 -9.89 13.37
N LEU A 33 -7.63 -10.22 13.07
CA LEU A 33 -6.98 -9.85 11.82
C LEU A 33 -7.60 -10.59 10.62
N GLN A 34 -7.85 -11.89 10.75
CA GLN A 34 -8.52 -12.69 9.72
C GLN A 34 -9.90 -12.13 9.35
N ASP A 35 -10.76 -11.83 10.34
CA ASP A 35 -12.11 -11.30 10.10
C ASP A 35 -12.11 -9.90 9.45
N ARG A 36 -11.04 -9.13 9.69
CA ARG A 36 -10.87 -7.79 9.12
C ARG A 36 -10.42 -7.85 7.66
N MET A 37 -9.54 -8.79 7.33
CA MET A 37 -8.77 -8.83 6.09
C MET A 37 -9.28 -9.86 5.08
N GLU A 38 -9.77 -11.01 5.55
CA GLU A 38 -10.33 -12.04 4.69
C GLU A 38 -11.77 -11.72 4.29
N GLY A 39 -12.05 -11.80 2.99
CA GLY A 39 -13.40 -11.72 2.48
C GLY A 39 -13.46 -11.02 1.12
N LYS A 40 -14.46 -11.40 0.33
CA LYS A 40 -14.61 -10.91 -1.05
C LYS A 40 -14.78 -9.38 -1.15
N ASP A 41 -15.35 -8.76 -0.11
CA ASP A 41 -15.70 -7.33 -0.08
C ASP A 41 -14.78 -6.52 0.85
N LYS A 42 -13.61 -7.05 1.22
CA LYS A 42 -12.65 -6.37 2.10
C LYS A 42 -11.60 -5.54 1.33
N ALA A 43 -11.69 -5.51 0.00
CA ALA A 43 -10.83 -4.66 -0.82
C ALA A 43 -11.04 -3.18 -0.48
N ILE A 44 -9.95 -2.43 -0.36
CA ILE A 44 -10.00 -0.99 -0.14
C ILE A 44 -10.36 -0.31 -1.45
N GLU A 45 -11.57 0.24 -1.52
CA GLU A 45 -12.02 1.04 -2.65
C GLU A 45 -11.90 2.53 -2.33
N PHE A 46 -11.21 3.26 -3.21
CA PHE A 46 -11.11 4.71 -3.13
C PHE A 46 -12.12 5.36 -4.06
N THR A 47 -12.73 6.45 -3.60
CA THR A 47 -13.54 7.33 -4.46
C THR A 47 -12.67 7.91 -5.59
N ALA A 48 -13.31 8.37 -6.66
CA ALA A 48 -12.59 9.02 -7.76
C ALA A 48 -11.77 10.23 -7.27
N ASP A 49 -12.31 11.00 -6.33
CA ASP A 49 -11.61 12.14 -5.75
C ASP A 49 -10.47 11.71 -4.81
N GLY A 50 -10.64 10.62 -4.06
CA GLY A 50 -9.56 10.01 -3.27
C GLY A 50 -8.39 9.56 -4.15
N LYS A 51 -8.67 8.89 -5.27
CA LYS A 51 -7.64 8.49 -6.25
C LYS A 51 -6.89 9.71 -6.83
N LYS A 52 -7.61 10.79 -7.15
CA LYS A 52 -6.99 12.04 -7.62
C LYS A 52 -6.13 12.70 -6.55
N ALA A 53 -6.59 12.72 -5.29
CA ALA A 53 -5.83 13.27 -4.18
C ALA A 53 -4.51 12.52 -3.95
N ILE A 54 -4.55 11.17 -3.97
CA ILE A 54 -3.35 10.32 -3.88
C ILE A 54 -2.40 10.61 -5.04
N LEU A 55 -2.90 10.65 -6.27
CA LEU A 55 -2.08 10.93 -7.45
C LEU A 55 -1.41 12.31 -7.37
N ASN A 56 -2.16 13.35 -6.96
CA ASN A 56 -1.61 14.69 -6.80
C ASN A 56 -0.44 14.71 -5.82
N LYS A 57 -0.53 13.97 -4.70
CA LYS A 57 0.57 13.86 -3.74
C LYS A 57 1.80 13.16 -4.29
N VAL A 58 1.62 12.11 -5.07
CA VAL A 58 2.74 11.45 -5.77
C VAL A 58 3.41 12.41 -6.77
N ILE A 59 2.62 13.18 -7.52
CA ILE A 59 3.14 14.18 -8.47
C ILE A 59 3.92 15.28 -7.75
N GLU A 60 3.38 15.81 -6.64
CA GLU A 60 4.05 16.83 -5.82
C GLU A 60 5.42 16.33 -5.32
N ALA A 61 5.49 15.08 -4.85
CA ALA A 61 6.73 14.45 -4.39
C ALA A 61 7.78 14.35 -5.50
N GLU A 62 7.41 13.79 -6.65
CA GLU A 62 8.29 13.64 -7.82
C GLU A 62 8.79 15.00 -8.34
N GLN A 63 7.89 16.00 -8.39
CA GLN A 63 8.26 17.34 -8.84
C GLN A 63 9.23 18.03 -7.88
N TRP A 64 9.05 17.81 -6.57
CA TRP A 64 9.96 18.34 -5.56
C TRP A 64 11.36 17.75 -5.70
N GLU A 65 11.49 16.43 -5.86
CA GLU A 65 12.78 15.77 -6.09
C GLU A 65 13.47 16.28 -7.36
N LYS A 66 12.72 16.42 -8.47
CA LYS A 66 13.23 17.02 -9.71
C LYS A 66 13.70 18.45 -9.53
N PHE A 67 12.96 19.25 -8.76
CA PHE A 67 13.34 20.63 -8.46
C PHE A 67 14.65 20.68 -7.66
N LEU A 68 14.78 19.88 -6.60
CA LEU A 68 15.99 19.80 -5.80
C LEU A 68 17.19 19.33 -6.65
N GLY A 69 17.00 18.32 -7.50
CA GLY A 69 18.03 17.82 -8.40
C GLY A 69 18.55 18.86 -9.40
N ARG A 70 17.70 19.80 -9.84
CA ARG A 70 18.09 20.90 -10.73
C ARG A 70 18.72 22.07 -9.99
N LYS A 71 18.16 22.46 -8.83
CA LYS A 71 18.56 23.67 -8.12
C LYS A 71 19.80 23.47 -7.24
N TYR A 72 19.96 22.29 -6.66
CA TYR A 72 21.04 21.97 -5.72
C TYR A 72 21.88 20.80 -6.23
N VAL A 73 22.49 21.00 -7.40
CA VAL A 73 23.30 19.98 -8.08
C VAL A 73 24.47 19.54 -7.20
N GLY A 74 24.66 18.23 -7.03
CA GLY A 74 25.74 17.65 -6.24
C GLY A 74 25.49 17.64 -4.72
N THR A 75 24.45 18.30 -4.23
CA THR A 75 24.07 18.27 -2.82
C THR A 75 23.38 16.95 -2.48
N LYS A 76 23.83 16.29 -1.40
CA LYS A 76 23.19 15.08 -0.89
C LYS A 76 21.81 15.45 -0.31
N ARG A 77 20.75 14.88 -0.87
CA ARG A 77 19.35 15.18 -0.48
C ARG A 77 18.60 14.03 0.19
N PHE A 78 19.14 12.81 0.19
CA PHE A 78 18.46 11.60 0.69
C PHE A 78 17.02 11.51 0.14
N GLY A 79 16.91 11.68 -1.18
CA GLY A 79 15.63 11.85 -1.86
C GLY A 79 14.77 10.60 -1.82
N LEU A 80 13.47 10.79 -2.05
CA LEU A 80 12.45 9.75 -2.01
C LEU A 80 12.22 9.09 -3.39
N ASP A 81 13.18 9.19 -4.31
CA ASP A 81 13.06 8.61 -5.65
C ASP A 81 12.78 7.09 -5.57
N GLY A 82 11.61 6.65 -6.06
CA GLY A 82 11.10 5.28 -5.97
C GLY A 82 10.28 4.94 -4.70
N GLY A 83 10.16 5.87 -3.75
CA GLY A 83 9.41 5.74 -2.49
C GLY A 83 8.27 6.75 -2.35
N GLU A 84 7.84 7.39 -3.43
CA GLU A 84 6.89 8.50 -3.45
C GLU A 84 5.52 8.14 -2.87
N SER A 85 5.19 6.85 -2.89
CA SER A 85 3.98 6.30 -2.27
C SER A 85 3.91 6.53 -0.75
N MET A 86 5.03 6.86 -0.08
CA MET A 86 5.06 7.22 1.34
C MET A 86 4.43 8.59 1.62
N ILE A 87 4.38 9.49 0.65
CA ILE A 87 3.81 10.84 0.84
C ILE A 87 2.29 10.84 1.03
N PRO A 88 1.50 10.10 0.23
CA PRO A 88 0.06 9.96 0.47
C PRO A 88 -0.32 8.90 1.53
N ALA A 89 0.62 8.06 1.98
CA ALA A 89 0.36 6.94 2.89
C ALA A 89 -0.10 7.37 4.28
#